data_AF-A0A7Y4Y7S8-F1
#
_entry.id   AF-A0A7Y4Y7S8-F1
#
_cell.length_a   1.000
_cell.length_b   1.000
_cell.length_c   1.000
_cell.angle_alpha   90.00
_cell.angle_beta   90.00
_cell.angle_gamma   90.00
#
_symmetry.space_group_name_H-M   'P 1'
#
loop_
_entity.id
_entity.type
_entity.pdbx_description
1 polymer ?
#
loop_
_entity_poly.entity_id
_entity_poly.type
_entity_poly.pdbx_seq_one_letter_code
_entity_poly.pdbx_strand_id
1 'polypeptide(L)'
;MATEIFNDGASLRIVTEGNTILVSKIQIKTIETIRNDVVRLDIGEGALKNIYIKLAEVVTPAGLGDAGQLRDAINAMLLSNVAGGATEIKQDTEIGILNGILGVLNDLKGIMNTGSGGGIKQPIRIDESTPNIVYNGFAVIGSATNTAVWAIQRVTRNADIIVYEWADGNELFDNIWDDRYNLNYAVAIDVLSD
;
A
#
# COMPACT_ATOMS: atom_id res chain seq x y z
N MET A 1 24.34 32.83 28.01
CA MET A 1 22.95 33.32 28.13
C MET A 1 22.08 32.24 27.51
N ALA A 2 21.09 31.70 28.21
CA ALA A 2 20.25 30.60 27.70
C ALA A 2 18.92 31.15 27.15
N THR A 3 18.61 30.79 25.91
CA THR A 3 17.38 31.13 25.19
C THR A 3 16.62 29.85 24.89
N GLU A 4 15.35 29.81 25.26
CA GLU A 4 14.44 28.68 25.02
C GLU A 4 13.23 29.16 24.21
N ILE A 5 12.91 28.45 23.13
CA ILE A 5 11.82 28.79 22.21
C ILE A 5 10.81 27.66 22.23
N PHE A 6 9.57 27.99 22.58
CA PHE A 6 8.45 27.05 22.65
C PHE A 6 7.33 27.48 21.70
N ASN A 7 6.67 26.48 21.11
CA ASN A 7 5.41 26.65 20.43
C ASN A 7 4.27 26.68 21.47
N ASP A 8 3.64 27.84 21.65
CA ASP A 8 2.54 28.06 22.61
C ASP A 8 1.20 28.31 21.86
N GLY A 9 0.91 27.44 20.89
CA GLY A 9 -0.31 27.47 20.10
C GLY A 9 -0.34 28.62 19.09
N ALA A 10 -1.05 29.71 19.40
CA ALA A 10 -1.16 30.88 18.51
C ALA A 10 0.07 31.81 18.56
N SER A 11 0.97 31.58 19.52
CA SER A 11 2.15 32.40 19.76
C SER A 11 3.41 31.55 19.88
N LEU A 12 4.58 32.16 19.67
CA LEU A 12 5.87 31.64 20.10
C LEU A 12 6.22 32.24 21.46
N ARG A 13 6.65 31.40 22.40
CA ARG A 13 7.14 31.81 23.70
C ARG A 13 8.67 31.72 23.69
N ILE A 14 9.33 32.86 23.80
CA ILE A 14 10.77 32.98 23.82
C ILE A 14 11.19 33.38 25.24
N VAL A 15 11.98 32.55 25.90
CA VAL A 15 12.49 32.80 27.25
C VAL A 15 13.99 33.06 27.15
N THR A 16 14.43 34.24 27.57
CA THR A 16 15.86 34.61 27.63
C THR A 16 16.19 35.04 29.04
N GLU A 17 17.02 34.25 29.74
CA GLU A 17 17.47 34.55 31.12
C GLU A 17 16.32 34.81 32.11
N GLY A 18 15.21 34.08 31.96
CA GLY A 18 14.01 34.22 32.80
C GLY A 18 13.02 35.29 32.32
N ASN A 19 13.39 36.13 31.36
CA ASN A 19 12.46 37.05 30.71
C ASN A 19 11.69 36.33 29.60
N THR A 20 10.36 36.38 29.65
CA THR A 20 9.50 35.75 28.65
C THR A 20 8.92 36.78 27.70
N ILE A 21 9.08 36.55 26.40
CA ILE A 21 8.45 37.31 25.32
C ILE A 21 7.49 36.37 24.60
N LEU A 22 6.23 36.81 24.47
CA LEU A 22 5.23 36.14 23.66
C LEU A 22 5.07 36.88 22.34
N VAL A 23 5.28 36.17 21.24
CA VAL A 23 5.19 36.70 19.88
C VAL A 23 4.04 36.01 19.17
N SER A 24 3.03 36.76 18.74
CA SER A 24 1.92 36.17 17.98
C SER A 24 2.42 35.69 16.61
N LYS A 25 2.09 34.44 16.24
CA LYS A 25 2.55 33.86 14.97
C LYS A 25 2.04 34.63 13.75
N ILE A 26 0.86 35.23 13.84
CA ILE A 26 0.27 36.03 12.76
C ILE A 26 1.03 37.34 12.51
N GLN A 27 1.81 37.81 13.49
CA GLN A 27 2.59 39.04 13.39
C GLN A 27 3.98 38.80 12.80
N ILE A 28 4.44 37.54 12.77
CA ILE A 28 5.74 37.18 12.21
C ILE A 28 5.64 37.20 10.68
N LYS A 29 6.28 38.18 10.06
CA LYS A 29 6.27 38.38 8.60
C LYS A 29 7.34 37.57 7.90
N THR A 30 8.56 37.62 8.43
CA THR A 30 9.71 36.92 7.85
C THR A 30 10.62 36.39 8.96
N ILE A 31 11.28 35.26 8.65
CA ILE A 31 12.36 34.72 9.47
C ILE A 31 13.58 34.54 8.56
N GLU A 32 14.66 35.25 8.87
CA GLU A 32 15.87 35.26 8.05
C GLU A 32 17.10 34.94 8.90
N THR A 33 18.06 34.24 8.30
CA THR A 33 19.38 34.08 8.89
C THR A 33 20.25 35.28 8.54
N ILE A 34 20.84 35.90 9.56
CA ILE A 34 21.75 37.02 9.41
C ILE A 34 23.11 36.60 9.97
N ARG A 35 24.16 36.75 9.16
CA ARG A 35 25.55 36.46 9.57
C ARG A 35 25.75 35.09 10.22
N ASN A 36 25.36 34.00 9.53
CA ASN A 36 25.60 32.57 9.87
C ASN A 36 25.26 32.05 11.29
N ASP A 37 25.00 32.91 12.27
CA ASP A 37 24.91 32.60 13.70
C ASP A 37 23.71 33.33 14.37
N VAL A 38 23.01 34.21 13.64
CA VAL A 38 21.85 34.94 14.16
C VAL A 38 20.63 34.68 13.29
N VAL A 39 19.48 34.45 13.92
CA VAL A 39 18.17 34.42 13.27
C VAL A 39 17.41 35.70 13.63
N ARG A 40 16.89 36.40 12.62
CA ARG A 40 16.04 37.58 12.78
C ARG A 40 14.59 37.19 12.51
N LEU A 41 13.72 37.49 13.47
CA LEU A 41 12.27 37.43 13.33
C LEU A 41 11.76 38.87 13.15
N ASP A 42 11.11 39.15 12.02
CA ASP A 42 10.40 40.40 11.78
C ASP A 42 8.96 40.25 12.29
N ILE A 43 8.61 40.97 13.36
CA ILE A 43 7.29 40.88 14.02
C ILE A 43 6.36 42.06 13.66
N GLY A 44 6.69 42.83 12.62
CA GLY A 44 5.83 43.88 12.06
C GLY A 44 5.81 45.22 12.82
N GLU A 45 5.25 46.24 12.15
CA GLU A 45 5.15 47.66 12.54
C GLU A 45 6.46 48.37 12.90
N GLY A 46 7.24 48.69 11.86
CA GLY A 46 8.37 49.61 11.93
C GLY A 46 9.73 48.94 12.10
N ALA A 47 10.81 49.67 11.78
CA ALA A 47 12.18 49.16 11.74
C ALA A 47 12.75 48.66 13.09
N LEU A 48 12.00 48.82 14.18
CA LEU A 48 12.46 48.60 15.57
C LEU A 48 11.94 47.32 16.21
N LYS A 49 11.00 46.61 15.59
CA LYS A 49 10.44 45.38 16.16
C LYS A 49 10.98 44.14 15.45
N ASN A 50 12.28 43.95 15.55
CA ASN A 50 12.96 42.72 15.14
C ASN A 50 13.48 42.00 16.38
N ILE A 51 13.28 40.68 16.43
CA ILE A 51 13.87 39.84 17.46
C ILE A 51 15.09 39.16 16.87
N TYR A 52 16.23 39.29 17.54
CA TYR A 52 17.48 38.66 17.13
C TYR A 52 17.83 37.55 18.12
N ILE A 53 18.00 36.35 17.59
CA ILE A 53 18.30 35.15 18.37
C ILE A 53 19.63 34.60 17.89
N LYS A 54 20.62 34.52 18.79
CA LYS A 54 21.93 33.93 18.50
C LYS A 54 21.89 32.43 18.74
N LEU A 55 22.37 31.64 17.78
CA LEU A 55 22.38 30.18 17.88
C LEU A 55 23.13 29.68 19.12
N ALA A 56 24.30 30.26 19.42
CA ALA A 56 25.13 29.89 20.57
C ALA A 56 24.41 30.05 21.94
N GLU A 57 23.32 30.82 21.98
CA GLU A 57 22.54 31.06 23.19
C GLU A 57 21.28 30.17 23.25
N VAL A 58 20.92 29.47 22.16
CA VAL A 58 19.72 28.63 22.12
C VAL A 58 19.98 27.27 22.77
N VAL A 59 19.21 26.98 23.81
CA VAL A 59 19.22 25.68 24.50
C VAL A 59 18.07 24.80 24.01
N THR A 60 16.93 25.42 23.69
CA THR A 60 15.76 24.76 23.11
C THR A 60 15.28 25.59 21.92
N PRO A 61 15.20 25.05 20.70
CA PRO A 61 15.52 23.67 20.29
C PRO A 61 17.01 23.31 20.39
N ALA A 62 17.33 22.13 20.92
CA ALA A 62 18.70 21.65 21.15
C ALA A 62 19.32 21.01 19.89
N GLY A 63 20.65 20.90 19.84
CA GLY A 63 21.36 20.10 18.83
C GLY A 63 21.46 20.72 17.43
N LEU A 64 21.27 22.03 17.32
CA LEU A 64 21.34 22.75 16.06
C LEU A 64 22.80 23.10 15.70
N GLY A 65 23.21 22.75 14.48
CA GLY A 65 24.55 22.96 13.95
C GLY A 65 24.76 24.30 13.23
N ASP A 66 23.70 24.96 12.77
CA ASP A 66 23.76 26.28 12.14
C ASP A 66 22.48 27.12 12.33
N ALA A 67 22.56 28.42 12.03
CA ALA A 67 21.42 29.33 12.16
C ALA A 67 20.28 29.01 11.17
N GLY A 68 20.56 28.31 10.07
CA GLY A 68 19.55 27.82 9.13
C GLY A 68 18.65 26.76 9.75
N GLN A 69 19.24 25.80 10.46
CA GLN A 69 18.50 24.80 11.23
C GLN A 69 17.66 25.44 12.34
N LEU A 70 18.16 26.50 12.99
CA LEU A 70 17.37 27.29 13.95
C LEU A 70 16.17 27.96 13.27
N ARG A 71 16.39 28.64 12.14
CA ARG A 71 15.32 29.26 11.34
C ARG A 71 14.26 28.22 10.96
N ASP A 72 14.68 27.04 10.50
CA ASP A 72 13.77 25.98 10.05
C ASP A 72 12.99 25.38 11.22
N ALA A 73 13.62 25.21 12.38
CA ALA A 73 12.95 24.81 13.60
C ALA A 73 11.89 25.84 14.04
N ILE A 74 12.20 27.14 13.99
CA ILE A 74 11.23 28.20 14.32
C ILE A 74 10.09 28.23 13.27
N ASN A 75 10.41 28.06 11.98
CA ASN A 75 9.39 27.94 10.93
C ASN A 75 8.46 26.74 11.16
N ALA A 76 8.99 25.59 11.56
CA ALA A 76 8.17 24.44 11.93
C ALA A 76 7.25 24.76 13.13
N MET A 77 7.73 25.54 14.10
CA MET A 77 6.90 26.01 15.22
C MET A 77 5.83 27.03 14.77
N LEU A 78 6.03 27.79 13.70
CA LEU A 78 5.02 28.70 13.13
C LEU A 78 3.86 27.96 12.46
N LEU A 79 4.11 26.76 11.94
CA LEU A 79 3.09 25.88 11.37
C LEU A 79 2.24 25.31 12.53
N SER A 80 1.38 26.15 13.11
CA SER A 80 0.36 25.74 14.06
C SER A 80 -0.43 24.60 13.46
N ASN A 81 -0.45 23.42 14.12
CA ASN A 81 -1.31 22.26 13.86
C ASN A 81 -2.23 22.44 12.65
N VAL A 82 -1.68 22.35 11.43
CA VAL A 82 -2.50 22.43 10.24
C VAL A 82 -3.35 21.17 10.29
N ALA A 83 -4.61 21.32 10.69
CA ALA A 83 -5.60 20.28 10.54
C ALA A 83 -5.70 19.99 9.03
N GLY A 84 -4.94 18.99 8.57
CA GLY A 84 -4.79 18.66 7.15
C GLY A 84 -3.36 18.62 6.63
N GLY A 85 -2.35 19.00 7.42
CA GLY A 85 -0.95 18.79 7.05
C GLY A 85 -0.53 17.32 7.14
N ALA A 86 0.40 16.90 6.29
CA ALA A 86 1.03 15.59 6.36
C ALA A 86 1.94 15.54 7.60
N THR A 87 1.42 14.98 8.70
CA THR A 87 2.21 14.57 9.86
C THR A 87 2.77 13.17 9.61
N GLU A 88 3.91 12.83 10.19
CA GLU A 88 4.52 11.48 10.06
C GLU A 88 3.48 10.37 10.33
N ILE A 89 2.68 10.51 11.39
CA ILE A 89 1.59 9.57 11.73
C ILE A 89 0.56 9.39 10.60
N LYS A 90 0.23 10.47 9.87
CA LYS A 90 -0.76 10.41 8.77
C LYS A 90 -0.14 9.78 7.53
N GLN A 91 1.15 10.04 7.29
CA GLN A 91 1.90 9.40 6.22
C GLN A 91 2.06 7.90 6.49
N ASP A 92 2.37 7.49 7.73
CA ASP A 92 2.44 6.08 8.12
C ASP A 92 1.09 5.36 7.94
N THR A 93 -0.01 6.04 8.27
CA THR A 93 -1.37 5.53 8.04
C THR A 93 -1.62 5.32 6.54
N GLU A 94 -1.25 6.28 5.70
CA GLU A 94 -1.41 6.18 4.24
C GLU A 94 -0.51 5.10 3.63
N ILE A 95 0.74 4.98 4.08
CA ILE A 95 1.67 3.89 3.71
C ILE A 95 1.07 2.53 4.09
N GLY A 96 0.46 2.42 5.27
CA GLY A 96 -0.25 1.21 5.70
C GLY A 96 -1.38 0.82 4.74
N ILE A 97 -2.19 1.79 4.32
CA ILE A 97 -3.28 1.57 3.35
C ILE A 97 -2.72 1.15 1.98
N LEU A 98 -1.66 1.81 1.50
CA LEU A 98 -1.02 1.48 0.23
C LEU A 98 -0.43 0.07 0.21
N ASN A 99 0.21 -0.35 1.30
CA ASN A 99 0.71 -1.72 1.47
C ASN A 99 -0.45 -2.74 1.48
N GLY A 100 -1.58 -2.40 2.09
CA GLY A 100 -2.80 -3.21 2.02
C GLY A 100 -3.31 -3.39 0.59
N ILE A 101 -3.37 -2.30 -0.20
CA ILE A 101 -3.76 -2.35 -1.62
C ILE A 101 -2.77 -3.19 -2.42
N LEU A 102 -1.47 -3.06 -2.17
CA LEU A 102 -0.44 -3.88 -2.83
C LEU A 102 -0.63 -5.37 -2.52
N GLY A 103 -1.01 -5.72 -1.30
CA GLY A 103 -1.40 -7.09 -0.92
C GLY A 103 -2.55 -7.60 -1.78
N VAL A 104 -3.66 -6.86 -1.84
CA VAL A 104 -4.84 -7.22 -2.65
C VAL A 104 -4.48 -7.37 -4.13
N LEU A 105 -3.65 -6.48 -4.67
CA LEU A 105 -3.21 -6.56 -6.07
C LEU A 105 -2.33 -7.78 -6.32
N ASN A 106 -1.50 -8.19 -5.37
CA ASN A 106 -0.73 -9.42 -5.47
C ASN A 106 -1.63 -10.66 -5.39
N ASP A 107 -2.66 -10.65 -4.55
CA ASP A 107 -3.64 -11.72 -4.48
C ASP A 107 -4.42 -11.84 -5.80
N LEU A 108 -4.90 -10.70 -6.33
CA LEU A 108 -5.54 -10.64 -7.65
C LEU A 108 -4.61 -11.11 -8.75
N LYS A 109 -3.34 -10.69 -8.73
CA LYS A 109 -2.33 -11.16 -9.66
C LYS A 109 -2.07 -12.66 -9.49
N GLY A 110 -2.10 -13.19 -8.28
CA GLY A 110 -2.03 -14.62 -8.01
C GLY A 110 -3.19 -15.36 -8.63
N ILE A 111 -4.42 -14.90 -8.38
CA ILE A 111 -5.66 -15.45 -8.97
C ILE A 111 -5.61 -15.39 -10.50
N MET A 112 -5.19 -14.27 -11.09
CA MET A 112 -5.10 -14.10 -12.54
C MET A 112 -3.92 -14.86 -13.17
N ASN A 113 -2.77 -14.96 -12.49
CA ASN A 113 -1.61 -15.71 -12.93
C ASN A 113 -1.63 -17.16 -12.47
N THR A 114 -2.75 -17.67 -11.95
CA THR A 114 -3.00 -19.11 -11.94
C THR A 114 -3.17 -19.58 -13.40
N GLY A 115 -2.05 -19.65 -14.13
CA GLY A 115 -1.85 -20.47 -15.32
C GLY A 115 -1.90 -21.96 -14.99
N SER A 116 -2.76 -22.32 -14.04
CA SER A 116 -3.14 -23.64 -13.54
C SER A 116 -4.42 -23.49 -12.69
N GLY A 117 -5.43 -22.74 -13.17
CA GLY A 117 -6.81 -23.13 -12.90
C GLY A 117 -7.74 -22.33 -12.02
N GLY A 118 -7.43 -21.09 -11.63
CA GLY A 118 -8.35 -20.27 -10.84
C GLY A 118 -9.11 -19.19 -11.63
N GLY A 119 -8.59 -18.78 -12.80
CA GLY A 119 -9.23 -17.80 -13.67
C GLY A 119 -9.88 -18.47 -14.88
N ILE A 120 -11.20 -18.70 -14.83
CA ILE A 120 -12.06 -19.26 -15.88
C ILE A 120 -11.32 -20.23 -16.83
N LYS A 121 -11.08 -21.46 -16.35
CA LYS A 121 -10.71 -22.58 -17.22
C LYS A 121 -11.87 -22.83 -18.20
N GLN A 122 -11.73 -22.39 -19.45
CA GLN A 122 -12.63 -22.81 -20.52
C GLN A 122 -12.07 -24.08 -21.16
N PRO A 123 -12.92 -25.07 -21.51
CA PRO A 123 -12.46 -26.21 -22.28
C PRO A 123 -12.00 -25.72 -23.65
N ILE A 124 -10.77 -26.07 -24.04
CA ILE A 124 -10.25 -25.77 -25.38
C ILE A 124 -10.74 -26.82 -26.40
N ARG A 125 -11.29 -27.93 -25.91
CA ARG A 125 -11.87 -28.99 -26.73
C ARG A 125 -13.11 -29.56 -26.06
N ILE A 126 -14.18 -29.76 -26.84
CA ILE A 126 -15.45 -30.34 -26.39
C ILE A 126 -15.81 -31.48 -27.35
N ASP A 127 -16.24 -32.60 -26.82
CA ASP A 127 -16.76 -33.73 -27.59
C ASP A 127 -18.14 -34.16 -27.06
N GLU A 128 -19.13 -34.10 -27.95
CA GLU A 128 -20.55 -34.46 -27.70
C GLU A 128 -20.99 -35.66 -28.56
N SER A 129 -20.03 -36.42 -29.10
CA SER A 129 -20.32 -37.59 -29.97
C SER A 129 -21.12 -38.70 -29.30
N THR A 130 -21.14 -38.73 -27.96
CA THR A 130 -21.87 -39.74 -27.18
C THR A 130 -23.18 -39.16 -26.64
N PRO A 131 -24.34 -39.78 -26.89
CA PRO A 131 -25.61 -39.29 -26.35
C PRO A 131 -25.57 -39.17 -24.82
N ASN A 132 -26.10 -38.06 -24.30
CA ASN A 132 -26.16 -37.76 -22.87
C ASN A 132 -24.80 -37.62 -22.16
N ILE A 133 -23.69 -37.54 -22.89
CA ILE A 133 -22.34 -37.36 -22.33
C ILE A 133 -21.60 -36.27 -23.11
N VAL A 134 -21.00 -35.33 -22.39
CA VAL A 134 -20.11 -34.31 -22.94
C VAL A 134 -18.74 -34.45 -22.28
N TYR A 135 -17.68 -34.50 -23.09
CA TYR A 135 -16.31 -34.46 -22.60
C TYR A 135 -15.73 -33.07 -22.81
N ASN A 136 -15.23 -32.46 -21.74
CA ASN A 136 -14.60 -31.15 -21.71
C ASN A 136 -13.10 -31.32 -21.46
N GLY A 137 -12.28 -30.83 -22.37
CA GLY A 137 -10.82 -30.93 -22.33
C GLY A 137 -10.16 -29.60 -22.03
N PHE A 138 -9.41 -29.55 -20.94
CA PHE A 138 -8.65 -28.38 -20.52
C PHE A 138 -7.17 -28.66 -20.69
N ALA A 139 -6.49 -27.82 -21.47
CA ALA A 139 -5.05 -27.85 -21.65
C ALA A 139 -4.56 -26.48 -22.14
N VAL A 140 -3.24 -26.33 -22.27
CA VAL A 140 -2.65 -25.18 -22.96
C VAL A 140 -3.07 -25.20 -24.45
N ILE A 141 -3.32 -24.02 -25.01
CA ILE A 141 -3.64 -23.90 -26.44
C ILE A 141 -2.50 -24.51 -27.27
N GLY A 142 -2.85 -25.39 -28.20
CA GLY A 142 -1.88 -26.10 -29.06
C GLY A 142 -1.35 -27.41 -28.48
N SER A 143 -1.81 -27.84 -27.30
CA SER A 143 -1.50 -29.18 -26.77
C SER A 143 -1.87 -30.30 -27.73
N ALA A 144 -0.99 -31.29 -27.86
CA ALA A 144 -1.26 -32.49 -28.65
C ALA A 144 -2.25 -33.41 -27.92
N THR A 145 -3.12 -34.08 -28.67
CA THR A 145 -4.23 -34.86 -28.11
C THR A 145 -3.80 -36.22 -27.56
N ASN A 146 -2.60 -36.66 -27.96
CA ASN A 146 -1.96 -37.92 -27.59
C ASN A 146 -0.89 -37.76 -26.49
N THR A 147 -0.85 -36.60 -25.81
CA THR A 147 0.10 -36.31 -24.73
C THR A 147 -0.63 -36.14 -23.39
N ALA A 148 0.00 -36.60 -22.31
CA ALA A 148 -0.50 -36.51 -20.93
C ALA A 148 -0.38 -35.07 -20.37
N VAL A 149 -1.21 -34.16 -20.89
CA VAL A 149 -1.21 -32.72 -20.55
C VAL A 149 -2.61 -32.16 -20.38
N TRP A 150 -3.62 -33.02 -20.35
CA TRP A 150 -5.03 -32.63 -20.32
C TRP A 150 -5.61 -32.89 -18.93
N ALA A 151 -6.43 -31.97 -18.45
CA ALA A 151 -7.45 -32.27 -17.46
C ALA A 151 -8.76 -32.51 -18.21
N ILE A 152 -9.49 -33.57 -17.88
CA ILE A 152 -10.66 -33.99 -18.64
C ILE A 152 -11.84 -34.14 -17.69
N GLN A 153 -12.93 -33.45 -18.00
CA GLN A 153 -14.19 -33.54 -17.29
C GLN A 153 -15.23 -34.24 -18.17
N ARG A 154 -15.92 -35.22 -17.60
CA ARG A 154 -17.11 -35.83 -18.18
C ARG A 154 -18.35 -35.23 -17.54
N VAL A 155 -19.27 -34.76 -18.37
CA VAL A 155 -20.57 -34.26 -17.96
C VAL A 155 -21.61 -35.24 -18.45
N THR A 156 -22.26 -35.95 -17.55
CA THR A 156 -23.33 -36.90 -17.89
C THR A 156 -24.68 -36.30 -17.53
N ARG A 157 -25.69 -36.54 -18.39
CA ARG A 157 -27.07 -36.14 -18.14
C ARG A 157 -27.96 -37.36 -18.00
N ASN A 158 -28.64 -37.48 -16.86
CA ASN A 158 -29.67 -38.49 -16.66
C ASN A 158 -30.98 -37.79 -16.28
N ALA A 159 -31.91 -37.70 -17.24
CA ALA A 159 -33.11 -36.86 -17.15
C ALA A 159 -32.74 -35.40 -16.78
N ASP A 160 -33.18 -34.93 -15.62
CA ASP A 160 -32.95 -33.57 -15.12
C ASP A 160 -31.66 -33.42 -14.29
N ILE A 161 -30.92 -34.51 -14.08
CA ILE A 161 -29.71 -34.51 -13.28
C ILE A 161 -28.50 -34.42 -14.20
N ILE A 162 -27.64 -33.44 -13.93
CA ILE A 162 -26.35 -33.27 -14.59
C ILE A 162 -25.27 -33.58 -13.56
N VAL A 163 -24.37 -34.51 -13.88
CA VAL A 163 -23.25 -34.91 -13.02
C VAL A 163 -21.95 -34.51 -13.69
N TYR A 164 -21.07 -33.86 -12.92
CA TYR A 164 -19.73 -33.47 -13.34
C TYR A 164 -18.72 -34.39 -12.68
N GLU A 165 -17.92 -35.07 -13.49
CA GLU A 165 -16.92 -36.03 -13.04
C GLU A 165 -15.59 -35.68 -13.71
N TRP A 166 -14.50 -35.84 -12.97
CA TRP A 166 -13.15 -35.62 -13.49
C TRP A 166 -12.46 -36.96 -13.73
N ALA A 167 -11.62 -37.00 -14.76
CA ALA A 167 -10.70 -38.10 -14.96
C ALA A 167 -9.85 -38.29 -13.69
N ASP A 168 -9.75 -39.53 -13.22
CA ASP A 168 -9.07 -39.93 -11.98
C ASP A 168 -9.54 -39.19 -10.71
N GLY A 169 -10.71 -38.54 -10.77
CA GLY A 169 -11.31 -37.82 -9.64
C GLY A 169 -10.58 -36.54 -9.24
N ASN A 170 -9.77 -35.95 -10.11
CA ASN A 170 -8.99 -34.73 -9.81
C ASN A 170 -8.83 -33.83 -11.06
N GLU A 171 -8.42 -32.57 -10.87
CA GLU A 171 -8.22 -31.61 -11.97
C GLU A 171 -6.77 -31.54 -12.49
N LEU A 172 -6.03 -32.64 -12.44
CA LEU A 172 -4.64 -32.67 -12.87
C LEU A 172 -4.53 -32.73 -14.41
N PHE A 173 -3.44 -32.17 -14.92
CA PHE A 173 -3.13 -32.11 -16.36
C PHE A 173 -2.18 -33.24 -16.75
N ASP A 174 -2.59 -34.48 -16.48
CA ASP A 174 -1.81 -35.71 -16.67
C ASP A 174 -2.54 -36.74 -17.54
N ASN A 175 -3.72 -36.39 -18.08
CA ASN A 175 -4.50 -37.27 -18.93
C ASN A 175 -4.21 -37.04 -20.43
N ILE A 176 -4.45 -38.08 -21.22
CA ILE A 176 -4.39 -38.06 -22.68
C ILE A 176 -5.81 -37.89 -23.23
N TRP A 177 -6.05 -36.88 -24.06
CA TRP A 177 -7.38 -36.60 -24.61
C TRP A 177 -7.92 -37.73 -25.50
N ASP A 178 -7.06 -38.35 -26.29
CA ASP A 178 -7.48 -39.43 -27.21
C ASP A 178 -8.04 -40.65 -26.45
N ASP A 179 -7.64 -40.84 -25.18
CA ASP A 179 -8.10 -41.91 -24.31
C ASP A 179 -9.37 -41.57 -23.50
N ARG A 180 -9.99 -40.40 -23.71
CA ARG A 180 -11.11 -39.88 -22.90
C ARG A 180 -12.26 -40.86 -22.63
N TYR A 181 -12.53 -41.81 -23.51
CA TYR A 181 -13.60 -42.80 -23.32
C TYR A 181 -13.23 -43.91 -22.32
N ASN A 182 -11.93 -44.16 -22.13
CA ASN A 182 -11.39 -45.27 -21.35
C ASN A 182 -10.86 -44.84 -19.97
N LEU A 183 -10.90 -43.53 -19.66
CA LEU A 183 -10.47 -43.01 -18.36
C LEU A 183 -11.50 -43.35 -17.27
N ASN A 184 -11.01 -43.42 -16.02
CA ASN A 184 -11.86 -43.56 -14.86
C ASN A 184 -12.40 -42.19 -14.45
N TYR A 185 -13.70 -42.07 -14.20
CA TYR A 185 -14.34 -40.80 -13.87
C TYR A 185 -14.99 -40.89 -12.49
N ALA A 186 -14.72 -39.90 -11.66
CA ALA A 186 -15.31 -39.75 -10.34
C ALA A 186 -15.58 -38.27 -10.05
N VAL A 187 -16.51 -37.99 -9.13
CA VAL A 187 -16.70 -36.64 -8.61
C VAL A 187 -15.41 -36.21 -7.92
N ALA A 188 -14.94 -34.99 -8.18
CA ALA A 188 -13.76 -34.46 -7.49
C ALA A 188 -14.00 -34.49 -5.98
N ILE A 189 -13.18 -35.27 -5.27
CA ILE A 189 -13.17 -35.24 -3.81
C ILE A 189 -12.42 -33.99 -3.42
N ASP A 190 -13.15 -33.00 -2.92
CA ASP A 190 -12.57 -31.91 -2.16
C ASP A 190 -12.04 -32.55 -0.86
N VAL A 191 -10.72 -32.69 -0.75
CA VAL A 191 -10.10 -33.05 0.52
C VAL A 191 -10.21 -31.81 1.39
N LEU A 192 -11.39 -31.60 1.97
CA LEU A 192 -11.59 -30.68 3.07
C LEU A 192 -10.67 -31.20 4.18
N SER A 193 -9.52 -30.56 4.33
CA SER A 193 -8.65 -30.71 5.47
C SER A 193 -9.41 -30.20 6.70
N ASP A 194 -9.89 -31.14 7.52
CA ASP A 194 -10.25 -30.91 8.93
C ASP A 194 -9.10 -30.27 9.71
#